data_AF-W6K6D0-F1
#
_entry.id   AF-W6K6D0-F1
#
_cell.length_a   1.000
_cell.length_b   1.000
_cell.length_c   1.000
_cell.angle_alpha   90.00
_cell.angle_beta   90.00
_cell.angle_gamma   90.00
#
_symmetry.space_group_name_H-M   'P 1'
#
loop_
_entity.id
_entity.type
_entity.pdbx_description
1 polymer ?
#
loop_
_entity_poly.entity_id
_entity_poly.type
_entity_poly.pdbx_seq_one_letter_code
_entity_poly.pdbx_strand_id
1 'polypeptide(L)' 'MDIIIYLIPIALGLGALGLTAFLWALKSGQFEDLDGAANRILFDDEEVKKTPLDKK' A
#
# COMPACT_ATOMS: atom_id res chain seq x y z
N MET A 1 -3.23 -4.61 -40.67
CA MET A 1 -2.16 -5.19 -39.81
C MET A 1 -1.32 -4.11 -39.13
N ASP A 2 -1.53 -2.84 -39.46
CA ASP A 2 -0.70 -1.71 -39.02
C ASP A 2 -0.92 -1.31 -37.56
N ILE A 3 -2.13 -1.56 -37.03
CA ILE A 3 -2.45 -1.24 -35.62
C ILE A 3 -1.59 -2.04 -34.63
N ILE A 4 -1.22 -3.28 -34.98
CA ILE A 4 -0.41 -4.15 -34.13
C ILE A 4 0.99 -3.56 -33.91
N ILE A 5 1.54 -2.87 -34.93
CA ILE A 5 2.84 -2.19 -34.85
C ILE A 5 2.84 -1.10 -33.78
N TYR A 6 1.69 -0.47 -33.52
CA TYR A 6 1.55 0.53 -32.46
C TYR A 6 1.18 -0.11 -31.11
N LEU A 7 0.30 -1.12 -31.11
CA LEU A 7 -0.18 -1.73 -29.87
C LEU A 7 0.90 -2.52 -29.12
N ILE A 8 1.80 -3.21 -29.84
CA ILE A 8 2.90 -3.96 -29.20
C ILE A 8 3.81 -3.03 -28.37
N PRO A 9 4.41 -1.95 -28.92
CA PRO A 9 5.27 -1.08 -28.14
C PRO A 9 4.51 -0.33 -27.04
N ILE A 10 3.24 0.03 -27.26
CA ILE A 10 2.41 0.64 -26.21
C ILE A 10 2.19 -0.34 -25.05
N ALA A 11 1.83 -1.59 -25.34
CA ALA A 11 1.60 -2.61 -24.31
C ALA A 11 2.89 -2.92 -23.54
N LEU A 12 4.02 -3.07 -24.24
CA LEU A 12 5.33 -3.25 -23.60
C LEU A 12 5.73 -2.05 -22.75
N GLY A 13 5.49 -0.83 -23.23
CA GLY A 13 5.74 0.40 -22.49
C GLY A 13 4.91 0.50 -21.21
N LEU A 14 3.61 0.19 -21.29
CA LEU A 14 2.73 0.15 -20.13
C LEU A 14 3.14 -0.94 -19.13
N GLY A 15 3.54 -2.12 -19.63
CA GLY A 15 4.06 -3.20 -18.79
C GLY A 15 5.36 -2.81 -18.07
N ALA A 16 6.30 -2.19 -18.78
CA ALA A 16 7.55 -1.70 -18.21
C ALA A 16 7.34 -0.58 -17.18
N LEU A 17 6.41 0.35 -17.46
CA LEU A 17 6.00 1.40 -16.52
C LEU A 17 5.42 0.79 -15.24
N GLY A 18 4.48 -0.15 -15.37
CA GLY A 18 3.89 -0.85 -14.24
C GLY A 18 4.92 -1.61 -13.41
N LEU A 19 5.83 -2.34 -14.07
CA LEU A 19 6.91 -3.06 -13.40
C LEU A 19 7.86 -2.12 -12.66
N THR A 20 8.25 -1.00 -13.29
CA THR A 20 9.12 0.00 -12.66
C THR A 20 8.46 0.63 -11.44
N ALA A 21 7.19 1.00 -11.55
CA ALA A 21 6.40 1.54 -10.45
C ALA A 21 6.28 0.53 -9.30
N PHE A 22 6.04 -0.74 -9.62
CA PHE A 22 5.96 -1.83 -8.64
C PHE A 22 7.28 -2.04 -7.89
N LEU A 23 8.40 -2.12 -8.61
CA LEU A 23 9.73 -2.24 -8.00
C LEU A 23 10.08 -1.02 -7.14
N TRP A 24 9.69 0.18 -7.57
CA TRP A 24 9.86 1.40 -6.79
C TRP A 24 9.02 1.38 -5.50
N ALA A 25 7.78 0.90 -5.54
CA ALA A 25 6.91 0.77 -4.36
C ALA A 25 7.49 -0.22 -3.34
N LEU A 26 8.01 -1.36 -3.81
CA LEU A 26 8.72 -2.33 -2.96
C LEU A 26 9.96 -1.71 -2.31
N LYS A 27 10.79 -1.01 -3.09
CA LYS A 27 12.00 -0.35 -2.56
C LYS A 27 11.67 0.77 -1.58
N SER A 28 10.52 1.44 -1.73
CA SER A 28 10.11 2.55 -0.88
C SER A 28 9.60 2.10 0.50
N GLY A 29 9.57 0.79 0.79
CA GLY A 29 9.15 0.26 2.09
C GLY A 29 7.65 0.47 2.37
N GLN A 30 6.85 0.81 1.36
CA GLN A 30 5.44 1.18 1.54
C GLN A 30 4.59 0.02 2.09
N PHE A 31 5.06 -1.20 1.93
CA PHE A 31 4.40 -2.41 2.45
C PHE A 31 4.71 -2.69 3.93
N GLU A 32 5.73 -2.06 4.52
CA GLU A 32 6.11 -2.26 5.92
C GLU A 32 5.14 -1.57 6.89
N ASP A 33 4.54 -0.44 6.50
CA ASP A 33 3.53 0.28 7.31
C ASP A 33 2.11 -0.32 7.18
N LEU A 34 1.87 -1.20 6.19
CA LEU A 34 0.60 -1.92 6.09
C LEU A 34 0.39 -2.88 7.27
N ASP A 35 1.46 -3.53 7.74
CA ASP A 35 1.42 -4.39 8.93
C ASP A 35 1.12 -3.58 10.20
N GLY A 36 1.68 -2.37 10.31
CA GLY A 36 1.38 -1.45 11.42
C GLY A 36 -0.05 -0.91 11.40
N ALA A 37 -0.60 -0.60 10.23
CA ALA A 37 -2.01 -0.21 10.07
C ALA A 37 -2.99 -1.34 10.42
N ALA A 38 -2.69 -2.59 10.02
CA ALA A 38 -3.48 -3.76 10.38
C ALA A 38 -3.44 -4.07 11.88
N ASN A 39 -2.30 -3.82 12.54
CA ASN A 39 -2.21 -3.97 13.98
C ASN A 39 -3.10 -2.94 14.72
N ARG A 40 -3.12 -1.68 14.27
CA ARG A 40 -3.94 -0.61 14.87
C ARG A 40 -5.45 -0.90 14.80
N ILE A 41 -5.96 -1.39 13.68
CA ILE A 41 -7.41 -1.67 13.52
C ILE A 41 -7.90 -2.81 14.43
N LEU A 42 -7.03 -3.73 14.87
CA LEU A 42 -7.41 -4.79 15.80
C LEU A 42 -7.46 -4.33 17.27
N PHE A 43 -6.68 -3.32 17.63
CA PHE A 43 -6.51 -2.90 19.03
C PHE A 43 -7.18 -1.54 19.37
N ASP A 44 -7.66 -0.80 18.36
CA ASP A 44 -8.32 0.51 18.55
C ASP A 44 -9.61 0.43 19.40
N ASP A 45 -10.25 -0.74 19.47
CA ASP A 45 -11.49 -0.93 20.25
C ASP A 45 -11.25 -1.12 21.77
N GLU A 46 -10.02 -1.41 22.22
CA GLU A 46 -9.73 -1.77 23.62
C GLU A 46 -9.23 -0.61 24.51
N GLU A 47 -8.83 0.54 23.96
CA GLU A 47 -8.21 1.62 24.76
C GLU A 47 -9.19 2.64 25.37
N VAL A 48 -10.50 2.51 25.16
CA VAL A 48 -11.51 3.41 25.78
C VAL A 48 -12.02 2.87 27.12
N LYS A 49 -11.14 2.51 28.07
CA LYS A 49 -11.57 2.38 29.48
C LYS A 49 -10.46 2.39 30.53
N LYS A 50 -9.69 3.47 30.60
CA LYS A 50 -9.03 3.84 31.86
C LYS A 50 -9.25 5.31 32.16
N THR A 51 -10.51 5.66 32.47
CA THR A 51 -10.77 6.84 33.29
C THR A 51 -10.17 6.53 34.66
N PRO A 52 -9.13 7.26 35.12
CA PRO A 52 -8.73 7.18 36.51
C PRO A 52 -9.92 7.72 37.30
N LEU A 53 -10.62 6.83 38.01
CA LEU A 53 -11.50 7.27 39.07
C LEU A 53 -10.61 7.98 40.08
N ASP A 54 -10.63 9.31 39.95
CA ASP A 54 -10.10 10.29 40.87
C ASP A 54 -10.48 9.87 42.28
N LYS A 55 -9.50 9.28 42.97
CA LYS A 55 -9.56 9.08 44.42
C LYS A 55 -9.26 10.43 45.05
N LYS A 56 -10.32 11.14 45.43
CA LYS A 56 -10.26 12.21 46.42
C LYS A 56 -11.39 12.08 47.42
#